data_AF-A0A3D3MEE8-F1
#
_entry.id   AF-A0A3D3MEE8-F1
#
_cell.length_a   1.000
_cell.length_b   1.000
_cell.length_c   1.000
_cell.angle_alpha   90.00
_cell.angle_beta   90.00
_cell.angle_gamma   90.00
#
_symmetry.space_group_name_H-M   'P 1'
#
loop_
_entity.id
_entity.type
_entity.pdbx_description
1 polymer ?
#
loop_
_entity_poly.entity_id
_entity_poly.type
_entity_poly.pdbx_seq_one_letter_code
_entity_poly.pdbx_strand_id
1 'polypeptide(L)'
;MLKIKLKIGTTVRSNIMAFEIDYLIGSLDTYFRQDEMNVLFFYAKDIDLELTQKLNYLLDKKTSYMIHHNMNTSGLDNDEPLPAYYNTDDIEAVIRFISTQLIPAMEKETVNMDEKYGGSMRSLIDLINNYSSGSSGFILYVAHDYVPYEMSYYINKVIEMKDLLQESLNLKTPMIVSYMD
;
A
#
# COMPACT_ATOMS: atom_id res chain seq x y z
N MET A 1 50.44 30.99 11.11
CA MET A 1 49.09 31.05 10.50
C MET A 1 49.02 29.95 9.44
N LEU A 2 48.42 28.79 9.76
CA LEU A 2 48.17 27.72 8.77
C LEU A 2 46.74 27.21 9.03
N LYS A 3 45.85 27.37 8.05
CA LYS A 3 44.45 26.95 8.11
C LYS A 3 44.30 25.54 7.51
N ILE A 4 43.72 24.67 8.35
CA ILE A 4 42.93 23.43 8.17
C ILE A 4 42.47 23.10 6.74
N LYS A 5 42.49 21.80 6.38
CA LYS A 5 41.33 21.11 5.75
C LYS A 5 41.42 19.58 5.93
N LEU A 6 40.83 19.08 7.02
CA LEU A 6 40.41 17.67 7.14
C LEU A 6 39.04 17.55 6.46
N LYS A 7 38.99 16.78 5.37
CA LYS A 7 37.76 16.48 4.64
C LYS A 7 37.27 15.12 5.14
N ILE A 8 36.42 15.14 6.17
CA ILE A 8 35.69 13.94 6.62
C ILE A 8 34.39 13.92 5.84
N GLY A 9 34.38 13.16 4.74
CA GLY A 9 33.16 12.82 4.02
C GLY A 9 32.65 11.48 4.52
N THR A 10 31.94 11.47 5.64
CA THR A 10 31.08 10.34 5.99
C THR A 10 29.78 10.50 5.19
N THR A 11 29.71 9.82 4.05
CA THR A 11 28.43 9.54 3.40
C THR A 11 27.70 8.53 4.30
N VAL A 12 26.86 9.03 5.19
CA VAL A 12 25.83 8.19 5.81
C VAL A 12 24.87 7.87 4.68
N ARG A 13 25.01 6.70 4.05
CA ARG A 13 23.87 6.08 3.39
C ARG A 13 22.92 5.72 4.53
N SER A 14 21.91 6.55 4.75
CA SER A 14 20.72 6.06 5.44
C SER A 14 20.19 4.93 4.56
N ASN A 15 20.43 3.68 4.97
CA ASN A 15 19.53 2.61 4.54
C ASN A 15 18.19 3.00 5.14
N ILE A 16 17.37 3.72 4.38
CA ILE A 16 15.97 3.92 4.71
C ILE A 16 15.41 2.50 4.69
N MET A 17 15.00 1.99 5.85
CA MET A 17 14.33 0.69 5.89
C MET A 17 12.99 0.86 5.15
N ALA A 18 12.58 -0.18 4.44
CA ALA A 18 11.31 -0.12 3.74
C ALA A 18 10.18 -0.03 4.77
N PHE A 19 9.29 0.94 4.61
CA PHE A 19 8.17 1.12 5.52
C PHE A 19 7.22 -0.08 5.37
N GLU A 20 7.22 -0.92 6.41
CA GLU A 20 6.48 -2.16 6.49
C GLU A 20 5.22 -1.97 7.32
N ILE A 21 4.12 -2.53 6.82
CA ILE A 21 2.82 -2.51 7.47
C ILE A 21 2.45 -3.95 7.78
N ASP A 22 2.34 -4.27 9.07
CA ASP A 22 1.93 -5.59 9.54
C ASP A 22 0.42 -5.66 9.70
N TYR A 23 -0.14 -6.82 9.40
CA TYR A 23 -1.57 -7.13 9.47
C TYR A 23 -1.79 -8.41 10.26
N LEU A 24 -2.62 -8.32 11.30
CA LEU A 24 -3.03 -9.46 12.11
C LEU A 24 -4.55 -9.60 12.12
N ILE A 25 -5.04 -10.79 11.75
CA ILE A 25 -6.46 -11.17 11.82
C ILE A 25 -6.61 -12.69 11.99
N GLY A 26 -7.23 -13.14 13.08
CA GLY A 26 -7.36 -14.56 13.37
C GLY A 26 -5.98 -15.25 13.49
N SER A 27 -5.71 -16.20 12.60
CA SER A 27 -4.40 -16.85 12.48
C SER A 27 -3.53 -16.31 11.35
N LEU A 28 -4.01 -15.31 10.60
CA LEU A 28 -3.24 -14.67 9.53
C LEU A 28 -2.38 -13.56 10.14
N ASP A 29 -1.08 -13.65 9.85
CA ASP A 29 -0.04 -12.71 10.23
C ASP A 29 0.85 -12.50 9.01
N THR A 30 0.84 -11.30 8.44
CA THR A 30 1.59 -10.95 7.24
C THR A 30 1.97 -9.48 7.24
N TYR A 31 2.87 -9.10 6.35
CA TYR A 31 3.26 -7.71 6.16
C TYR A 31 3.32 -7.35 4.67
N PHE A 32 3.13 -6.06 4.39
CA PHE A 32 3.34 -5.47 3.07
C PHE A 32 4.24 -4.23 3.19
N ARG A 33 5.15 -4.07 2.22
CA ARG A 33 5.91 -2.82 2.09
C ARG A 33 5.03 -1.79 1.38
N GLN A 34 4.96 -0.58 1.92
CA GLN A 34 4.09 0.48 1.36
C GLN A 34 4.43 0.81 -0.10
N ASP A 35 5.70 0.82 -0.46
CA ASP A 35 6.12 1.04 -1.86
C ASP A 35 5.52 0.00 -2.81
N GLU A 36 5.44 -1.26 -2.38
CA GLU A 36 4.87 -2.34 -3.18
C GLU A 36 3.35 -2.22 -3.28
N MET A 37 2.68 -1.88 -2.18
CA MET A 37 1.25 -1.59 -2.18
C MET A 37 0.95 -0.44 -3.14
N ASN A 38 1.80 0.59 -3.17
CA ASN A 38 1.61 1.75 -4.04
C ASN A 38 1.77 1.40 -5.53
N VAL A 39 2.67 0.49 -5.90
CA VAL A 39 2.74 -0.03 -7.28
C VAL A 39 1.46 -0.78 -7.64
N LEU A 40 0.98 -1.67 -6.75
CA LEU A 40 -0.25 -2.43 -6.97
C LEU A 40 -1.46 -1.48 -7.13
N PHE A 41 -1.59 -0.49 -6.25
CA PHE A 41 -2.66 0.50 -6.31
C PHE A 41 -2.56 1.39 -7.54
N PHE A 42 -1.35 1.75 -7.97
CA PHE A 42 -1.15 2.50 -9.21
C PHE A 42 -1.60 1.73 -10.45
N TYR A 43 -1.44 0.42 -10.45
CA TYR A 43 -1.99 -0.44 -11.50
C TYR A 43 -3.52 -0.58 -11.38
N ALA A 44 -4.02 -0.90 -10.19
CA ALA A 44 -5.43 -1.20 -9.96
C ALA A 44 -6.35 0.00 -10.26
N LYS A 45 -5.89 1.24 -10.04
CA LYS A 45 -6.67 2.45 -10.31
C LYS A 45 -7.11 2.60 -11.77
N ASP A 46 -6.36 2.04 -12.73
CA ASP A 46 -6.70 2.13 -14.15
C ASP A 46 -7.82 1.14 -14.53
N ILE A 47 -8.12 0.18 -13.65
CA ILE A 47 -9.25 -0.74 -13.78
C ILE A 47 -10.48 -0.13 -13.10
N ASP A 48 -10.36 0.21 -11.82
CA ASP A 48 -11.43 0.84 -11.05
C ASP A 48 -10.84 1.68 -9.90
N LEU A 49 -10.82 3.00 -10.08
CA LEU A 49 -10.26 3.93 -9.10
C LEU A 49 -11.04 3.90 -7.77
N GLU A 50 -12.37 3.81 -7.81
CA GLU A 50 -13.20 3.84 -6.60
C GLU A 50 -12.93 2.61 -5.73
N LEU A 51 -12.92 1.42 -6.33
CA LEU A 51 -12.65 0.17 -5.62
C LEU A 51 -11.19 0.08 -5.16
N THR A 52 -10.26 0.68 -5.91
CA THR A 52 -8.86 0.78 -5.49
C THR A 52 -8.69 1.68 -4.26
N GLN A 53 -9.40 2.81 -4.22
CA GLN A 53 -9.39 3.69 -3.04
C GLN A 53 -9.97 2.97 -1.81
N LYS A 54 -11.07 2.23 -1.98
CA LYS A 54 -11.65 1.40 -0.91
C LYS A 54 -10.67 0.34 -0.43
N LEU A 55 -9.98 -0.34 -1.33
CA LEU A 55 -8.93 -1.31 -0.96
C LEU A 55 -7.83 -0.65 -0.14
N ASN A 56 -7.33 0.51 -0.56
CA ASN A 56 -6.34 1.28 0.21
C ASN A 56 -6.86 1.61 1.62
N TYR A 57 -8.08 2.11 1.74
CA TYR A 57 -8.65 2.46 3.05
C TYR A 57 -8.86 1.27 3.97
N LEU A 58 -9.32 0.12 3.43
CA LEU A 58 -9.52 -1.10 4.21
C LEU A 58 -8.22 -1.70 4.74
N LEU A 59 -7.08 -1.38 4.13
CA LEU A 59 -5.75 -1.77 4.57
C LEU A 59 -5.07 -0.69 5.42
N ASP A 60 -5.69 0.48 5.57
CA ASP A 60 -5.15 1.58 6.38
C ASP A 60 -5.83 1.63 7.76
N LYS A 61 -5.15 2.27 8.72
CA LYS A 61 -5.68 2.50 10.06
C LYS A 61 -6.98 3.31 9.97
N LYS A 62 -7.97 2.94 10.77
CA LYS A 62 -9.24 3.67 10.87
C LYS A 62 -9.02 5.15 11.17
N THR A 63 -8.04 5.48 12.00
CA THR A 63 -7.71 6.87 12.35
C THR A 63 -7.23 7.66 11.13
N SER A 64 -6.39 7.06 10.27
CA SER A 64 -5.94 7.66 9.01
C SER A 64 -7.14 7.96 8.10
N TYR A 65 -8.03 6.97 7.92
CA TYR A 65 -9.27 7.15 7.17
C TYR A 65 -10.11 8.33 7.71
N MET A 66 -10.30 8.40 9.02
CA MET A 66 -11.09 9.45 9.67
C MET A 66 -10.46 10.85 9.48
N ILE A 67 -9.13 10.96 9.59
CA ILE A 67 -8.39 12.21 9.31
C ILE A 67 -8.62 12.64 7.86
N HIS A 68 -8.45 11.72 6.90
CA HIS A 68 -8.62 12.01 5.48
C HIS A 68 -10.04 12.44 5.08
N HIS A 69 -11.04 12.06 5.88
CA HIS A 69 -12.45 12.40 5.67
C HIS A 69 -12.97 13.48 6.63
N ASN A 70 -12.08 14.23 7.30
CA ASN A 70 -12.44 15.30 8.25
C ASN A 70 -13.45 14.85 9.34
N MET A 71 -13.34 13.59 9.76
CA MET A 71 -14.16 13.04 10.83
C MET A 71 -13.52 13.33 12.20
N ASN A 72 -14.34 13.38 13.25
CA ASN A 72 -13.86 13.66 14.60
C ASN A 72 -13.00 12.50 15.14
N THR A 73 -11.75 12.79 15.52
CA THR A 73 -10.79 11.83 16.09
C THR A 73 -10.65 11.93 17.62
N SER A 74 -11.45 12.77 18.30
CA SER A 74 -11.36 12.97 19.75
C SER A 74 -11.58 11.67 20.54
N GLY A 75 -10.66 11.33 21.44
CA GLY A 75 -10.75 10.13 22.28
C GLY A 75 -10.27 8.84 21.61
N LEU A 76 -9.69 8.94 20.41
CA LEU A 76 -8.82 7.89 19.88
C LEU A 76 -7.44 8.10 20.50
N ASP A 77 -7.21 7.47 21.64
CA ASP A 77 -5.83 7.29 22.10
C ASP A 77 -5.08 6.51 20.99
N ASN A 78 -3.83 6.88 20.74
CA ASN A 78 -2.90 6.13 19.87
C ASN A 78 -2.52 4.77 20.50
N ASP A 79 -3.35 4.26 21.42
CA ASP A 79 -3.08 3.08 22.21
C ASP A 79 -3.59 1.84 21.47
N GLU A 80 -2.62 0.93 21.29
CA GLU A 80 -2.72 -0.38 20.68
C GLU A 80 -3.91 -1.22 21.19
N PRO A 81 -4.59 -2.01 20.34
CA PRO A 81 -4.27 -2.25 18.93
C PRO A 81 -4.98 -1.27 17.97
N LEU A 82 -4.29 -0.86 16.90
CA LEU A 82 -4.80 0.10 15.91
C LEU A 82 -5.63 -0.63 14.83
N PRO A 83 -6.98 -0.60 14.88
CA PRO A 83 -7.80 -1.32 13.92
C PRO A 83 -7.76 -0.66 12.54
N ALA A 84 -7.81 -1.47 11.49
CA ALA A 84 -8.09 -1.02 10.14
C ALA A 84 -9.49 -0.39 10.02
N TYR A 85 -9.71 0.40 8.97
CA TYR A 85 -11.08 0.77 8.58
C TYR A 85 -11.91 -0.51 8.31
N TYR A 86 -13.14 -0.54 8.82
CA TYR A 86 -14.00 -1.72 8.72
C TYR A 86 -15.40 -1.33 8.25
N ASN A 87 -15.74 -1.78 7.05
CA ASN A 87 -17.06 -1.63 6.45
C ASN A 87 -17.33 -2.89 5.62
N THR A 88 -18.36 -3.65 5.98
CA THR A 88 -18.67 -4.94 5.34
C THR A 88 -18.98 -4.79 3.86
N ASP A 89 -19.72 -3.74 3.47
CA ASP A 89 -20.13 -3.53 2.08
C ASP A 89 -18.92 -3.20 1.21
N ASP A 90 -17.99 -2.38 1.73
CA ASP A 90 -16.74 -2.06 1.04
C ASP A 90 -15.83 -3.29 0.95
N ILE A 91 -15.74 -4.10 2.01
CA ILE A 91 -14.92 -5.33 1.99
C ILE A 91 -15.45 -6.31 0.94
N GLU A 92 -16.76 -6.57 0.92
CA GLU A 92 -17.39 -7.45 -0.07
C GLU A 92 -17.20 -6.92 -1.51
N ALA A 93 -17.33 -5.60 -1.69
CA ALA A 93 -17.08 -4.97 -2.99
C ALA A 93 -15.63 -5.13 -3.45
N VAL A 94 -14.67 -4.95 -2.55
CA VAL A 94 -13.23 -5.08 -2.83
C VAL A 94 -12.84 -6.54 -3.09
N ILE A 95 -13.36 -7.51 -2.32
CA ILE A 95 -13.11 -8.94 -2.59
C ILE A 95 -13.62 -9.34 -3.98
N ARG A 96 -14.81 -8.86 -4.35
CA ARG A 96 -15.36 -9.06 -5.70
C ARG A 96 -14.48 -8.41 -6.76
N PHE A 97 -14.08 -7.16 -6.56
CA PHE A 97 -13.15 -6.45 -7.46
C PHE A 97 -11.86 -7.23 -7.69
N ILE A 98 -11.22 -7.69 -6.61
CA ILE A 98 -9.97 -8.46 -6.69
C ILE A 98 -10.17 -9.72 -7.54
N SER A 99 -11.25 -10.45 -7.25
CA SER A 99 -11.49 -11.77 -7.84
C SER A 99 -11.98 -11.71 -9.29
N THR A 100 -12.77 -10.71 -9.65
CA THR A 100 -13.44 -10.68 -10.97
C THR A 100 -12.85 -9.67 -11.95
N GLN A 101 -12.06 -8.71 -11.47
CA GLN A 101 -11.49 -7.64 -12.32
C GLN A 101 -9.98 -7.57 -12.20
N LEU A 102 -9.43 -7.36 -11.01
CA LEU A 102 -8.01 -7.07 -10.82
C LEU A 102 -7.11 -8.27 -11.16
N ILE A 103 -7.29 -9.43 -10.51
CA ILE A 103 -6.51 -10.63 -10.82
C ILE A 103 -6.66 -11.02 -12.30
N PRO A 104 -7.89 -11.14 -12.86
CA PRO A 104 -8.04 -11.48 -14.27
C PRO A 104 -7.42 -10.48 -15.25
N ALA A 105 -7.34 -9.19 -14.89
CA ALA A 105 -6.64 -8.20 -15.71
C ALA A 105 -5.12 -8.43 -15.65
N MET A 106 -4.56 -8.63 -14.45
CA MET A 106 -3.13 -8.89 -14.26
C MET A 106 -2.69 -10.18 -14.95
N GLU A 107 -3.49 -11.26 -14.91
CA GLU A 107 -3.19 -12.52 -15.60
C GLU A 107 -3.19 -12.41 -17.13
N LYS A 108 -3.85 -11.38 -17.69
CA LYS A 108 -3.88 -11.12 -19.13
C LYS A 108 -2.76 -10.20 -19.61
N GLU A 109 -2.04 -9.55 -18.68
CA GLU A 109 -0.90 -8.73 -19.05
C GLU A 109 0.20 -9.59 -19.68
N THR A 110 0.73 -9.14 -20.81
CA THR A 110 1.80 -9.83 -21.53
C THR A 110 3.19 -9.33 -21.12
N VAL A 111 3.24 -8.32 -20.25
CA VAL A 111 4.46 -7.63 -19.81
C VAL A 111 4.37 -7.37 -18.30
N ASN A 112 5.51 -7.10 -17.69
CA ASN A 112 5.58 -6.72 -16.28
C ASN A 112 5.24 -5.24 -16.05
N MET A 113 5.14 -4.83 -14.77
CA MET A 113 4.74 -3.47 -14.39
C MET A 113 5.66 -2.39 -14.99
N ASP A 114 6.97 -2.57 -14.91
CA ASP A 114 7.95 -1.61 -15.40
C ASP A 114 7.91 -1.44 -16.93
N GLU A 115 7.75 -2.54 -17.66
CA GLU A 115 7.55 -2.56 -19.11
C GLU A 115 6.25 -1.87 -19.51
N LYS A 116 5.14 -2.15 -18.82
CA LYS A 116 3.84 -1.49 -19.04
C LYS A 116 3.92 0.02 -18.85
N TYR A 117 4.71 0.48 -17.88
CA TYR A 117 4.80 1.88 -17.46
C TYR A 117 6.13 2.54 -17.86
N GLY A 118 6.58 2.28 -19.09
CA GLY A 118 7.66 3.05 -19.73
C GLY A 118 9.01 2.35 -19.83
N GLY A 119 9.05 1.03 -19.66
CA GLY A 119 10.22 0.19 -19.98
C GLY A 119 11.36 0.26 -18.97
N SER A 120 11.15 0.87 -17.80
CA SER A 120 12.17 0.92 -16.75
C SER A 120 11.56 1.14 -15.36
N MET A 121 12.24 0.62 -14.34
CA MET A 121 11.91 0.85 -12.93
C MET A 121 11.76 2.34 -12.59
N ARG A 122 12.68 3.17 -13.10
CA ARG A 122 12.65 4.62 -12.88
C ARG A 122 11.40 5.26 -13.49
N SER A 123 11.04 4.87 -14.72
CA SER A 123 9.84 5.38 -15.39
C SER A 123 8.58 5.04 -14.58
N LEU A 124 8.48 3.80 -14.09
CA LEU A 124 7.38 3.35 -13.23
C LEU A 124 7.29 4.20 -11.96
N ILE A 125 8.39 4.33 -11.22
CA ILE A 125 8.44 5.11 -9.97
C ILE A 125 8.10 6.58 -10.21
N ASP A 126 8.65 7.19 -11.27
CA ASP A 126 8.37 8.57 -11.64
C ASP A 126 6.88 8.77 -11.95
N LEU A 127 6.23 7.81 -12.63
CA LEU A 127 4.79 7.87 -12.90
C LEU A 127 3.95 7.74 -11.63
N ILE A 128 4.32 6.85 -10.71
CA ILE A 128 3.65 6.68 -9.43
C ILE A 128 3.75 7.96 -8.60
N ASN A 129 4.96 8.49 -8.42
CA ASN A 129 5.24 9.63 -7.55
C ASN A 129 4.67 10.95 -8.09
N ASN A 130 4.38 11.04 -9.38
CA ASN A 130 3.72 12.20 -10.00
C ASN A 130 2.22 12.00 -10.22
N TYR A 131 1.64 10.89 -9.75
CA TYR A 131 0.21 10.67 -9.85
C TYR A 131 -0.58 11.56 -8.90
N SER A 132 -1.38 12.47 -9.47
CA SER A 132 -2.31 13.28 -8.71
C SER A 132 -3.67 12.59 -8.65
N SER A 133 -3.97 11.95 -7.52
CA SER A 133 -5.26 11.27 -7.29
C SER A 133 -6.45 12.22 -7.11
N GLY A 134 -6.20 13.50 -6.81
CA GLY A 134 -7.24 14.44 -6.40
C GLY A 134 -7.91 14.11 -5.06
N SER A 135 -7.40 13.10 -4.33
CA SER A 135 -7.90 12.65 -3.04
C SER A 135 -6.79 12.67 -2.00
N SER A 136 -6.98 13.41 -0.91
CA SER A 136 -6.01 13.47 0.19
C SER A 136 -5.82 12.13 0.91
N GLY A 137 -6.75 11.19 0.76
CA GLY A 137 -6.67 9.85 1.35
C GLY A 137 -6.10 8.78 0.43
N PHE A 138 -5.74 9.12 -0.82
CA PHE A 138 -5.16 8.17 -1.77
C PHE A 138 -3.92 8.79 -2.41
N ILE A 139 -2.83 8.83 -1.65
CA ILE A 139 -1.54 9.37 -2.11
C ILE A 139 -0.61 8.19 -2.33
N LEU A 140 -0.05 8.08 -3.53
CA LEU A 140 0.87 7.02 -3.89
C LEU A 140 2.29 7.57 -3.88
N TYR A 141 3.21 6.83 -3.28
CA TYR A 141 4.61 7.21 -3.21
C TYR A 141 5.52 5.99 -3.09
N VAL A 142 6.56 5.92 -3.89
CA VAL A 142 7.62 4.91 -3.82
C VAL A 142 8.92 5.63 -3.45
N ALA A 143 9.43 5.31 -2.26
CA ALA A 143 10.64 5.91 -1.72
C ALA A 143 11.92 5.23 -2.23
N HIS A 144 11.85 3.92 -2.51
CA HIS A 144 13.01 3.12 -2.88
C HIS A 144 13.27 3.17 -4.38
N ASP A 145 14.55 3.14 -4.76
CA ASP A 145 14.98 3.04 -6.17
C ASP A 145 14.59 1.71 -6.84
N TYR A 146 14.09 0.74 -6.06
CA TYR A 146 13.69 -0.58 -6.51
C TYR A 146 12.46 -1.10 -5.77
N VAL A 147 11.53 -1.63 -6.56
CA VAL A 147 10.37 -2.43 -6.15
C VAL A 147 10.31 -3.68 -7.05
N PRO A 148 9.68 -4.77 -6.62
CA PRO A 148 9.32 -5.85 -7.55
C PRO A 148 8.54 -5.29 -8.73
N TYR A 149 8.62 -5.93 -9.90
CA TYR A 149 7.91 -5.47 -11.09
C TYR A 149 7.12 -6.59 -11.74
N GLU A 150 7.39 -7.84 -11.36
CA GLU A 150 6.77 -9.03 -11.91
C GLU A 150 5.28 -9.04 -11.61
N MET A 151 4.46 -9.24 -12.65
CA MET A 151 3.02 -9.25 -12.47
C MET A 151 2.55 -10.37 -11.53
N SER A 152 3.22 -11.54 -11.59
CA SER A 152 2.97 -12.68 -10.70
C SER A 152 3.25 -12.37 -9.22
N TYR A 153 4.25 -11.54 -8.92
CA TYR A 153 4.52 -11.08 -7.56
C TYR A 153 3.30 -10.32 -7.00
N TYR A 154 2.79 -9.38 -7.77
CA TYR A 154 1.66 -8.56 -7.38
C TYR A 154 0.32 -9.34 -7.35
N ILE A 155 0.16 -10.36 -8.20
CA ILE A 155 -0.99 -11.29 -8.11
C ILE A 155 -0.98 -12.01 -6.76
N ASN A 156 0.18 -12.51 -6.31
CA ASN A 156 0.26 -13.15 -4.99
C ASN A 156 -0.07 -12.16 -3.86
N LYS A 157 0.44 -10.92 -3.94
CA LYS A 157 0.15 -9.89 -2.95
C LYS A 157 -1.32 -9.50 -2.88
N VAL A 158 -2.00 -9.35 -4.01
CA VAL A 158 -3.44 -9.05 -3.98
C VAL A 158 -4.28 -10.24 -3.50
N ILE A 159 -3.82 -11.48 -3.70
CA ILE A 159 -4.44 -12.67 -3.11
C ILE A 159 -4.30 -12.63 -1.58
N GLU A 160 -3.11 -12.36 -1.05
CA GLU A 160 -2.89 -12.20 0.40
C GLU A 160 -3.80 -11.11 1.00
N MET A 161 -3.91 -9.94 0.34
CA MET A 161 -4.82 -8.86 0.77
C MET A 161 -6.28 -9.31 0.78
N LYS A 162 -6.72 -10.05 -0.26
CA LYS A 162 -8.08 -10.59 -0.32
C LYS A 162 -8.33 -11.59 0.81
N ASP A 163 -7.36 -12.44 1.14
CA ASP A 163 -7.50 -13.45 2.18
C ASP A 163 -7.61 -12.79 3.57
N LEU A 164 -6.83 -11.73 3.84
CA LEU A 164 -6.97 -10.91 5.05
C LEU A 164 -8.37 -10.29 5.17
N LEU A 165 -8.87 -9.69 4.08
CA LEU A 165 -10.20 -9.09 4.01
C LEU A 165 -11.32 -10.13 4.20
N GLN A 166 -11.17 -11.30 3.59
CA GLN A 166 -12.10 -12.41 3.73
C GLN A 166 -12.15 -12.91 5.18
N GLU A 167 -10.99 -13.02 5.85
CA GLU A 167 -10.94 -13.43 7.25
C GLU A 167 -11.55 -12.38 8.18
N SER A 168 -11.33 -11.09 7.89
CA SER A 168 -11.98 -9.98 8.60
C SER A 168 -13.52 -10.04 8.50
N LEU A 169 -14.06 -10.39 7.32
CA LEU A 169 -15.49 -10.65 7.15
C LEU A 169 -15.96 -11.89 7.92
N ASN A 170 -15.22 -12.99 7.84
CA ASN A 170 -15.57 -14.26 8.49
C ASN A 170 -15.67 -14.10 10.02
N LEU A 171 -14.70 -13.40 10.62
CA LEU A 171 -14.62 -13.15 12.05
C LEU A 171 -15.49 -11.98 12.52
N LYS A 172 -15.96 -11.15 11.58
CA LYS A 172 -16.72 -9.92 11.84
C LYS A 172 -15.95 -8.92 12.71
N THR A 173 -14.64 -8.81 12.47
CA THR A 173 -13.73 -7.96 13.24
C THR A 173 -12.72 -7.28 12.31
N PRO A 174 -12.32 -6.02 12.58
CA PRO A 174 -11.25 -5.37 11.83
C PRO A 174 -9.92 -6.12 11.98
N MET A 175 -9.07 -6.01 10.96
CA MET A 175 -7.64 -6.36 11.08
C MET A 175 -6.95 -5.39 12.02
N ILE A 176 -5.92 -5.86 12.72
CA ILE A 176 -5.00 -4.98 13.45
C ILE A 176 -3.85 -4.58 12.51
N VAL A 177 -3.51 -3.29 12.51
CA VAL A 177 -2.50 -2.71 11.62
C VAL A 177 -1.39 -2.07 12.44
N SER A 178 -0.16 -2.54 12.25
CA SER A 178 1.04 -1.99 12.89
C SER A 178 1.99 -1.42 11.84
N TYR A 179 2.67 -0.32 12.15
CA TYR A 179 3.68 0.26 11.27
C TYR A 179 5.05 0.03 11.89
N MET A 180 5.94 -0.65 11.18
CA MET A 180 7.32 -0.83 11.61
C MET A 180 8.23 0.21 10.93
N ASP A 181 8.98 0.94 11.76
CA ASP A 181 10.00 1.92 11.38
C ASP A 181 11.35 1.25 11.05
#